data_AF-A0A560BW64-F1
#
_entry.id   AF-A0A560BW64-F1
#
_cell.length_a   1.000
_cell.length_b   1.000
_cell.length_c   1.000
_cell.angle_alpha   90.00
_cell.angle_beta   90.00
_cell.angle_gamma   90.00
#
_symmetry.space_group_name_H-M   'P 1'
#
loop_
_entity.id
_entity.type
_entity.pdbx_description
1 polymer ?
#
loop_
_entity_poly.entity_id
_entity_poly.type
_entity_poly.pdbx_seq_one_letter_code
_entity_poly.pdbx_strand_id
1 'polypeptide(L)' 'MPEPATQPDAQAVADKALADCEGSKDDALLLLAHLLINACRGMCSGFQRIGAARRPAS' A
#
# COMPACT_ATOMS: atom_id res chain seq x y z
N MET A 1 -6.97 -10.70 -24.31
CA MET A 1 -7.12 -11.20 -22.93
C MET A 1 -6.16 -10.38 -22.08
N PRO A 2 -6.60 -9.65 -21.05
CA PRO A 2 -5.66 -9.01 -20.13
C PRO A 2 -4.91 -10.11 -19.38
N GLU A 3 -3.59 -10.03 -19.38
CA GLU A 3 -2.73 -11.02 -18.71
C GLU A 3 -2.97 -10.95 -17.19
N PRO A 4 -2.98 -12.09 -16.48
CA PRO A 4 -3.08 -12.07 -15.03
C PRO A 4 -1.87 -11.32 -14.48
N ALA A 5 -2.10 -10.23 -13.76
CA ALA A 5 -1.03 -9.49 -13.12
C ALA A 5 -0.27 -10.46 -12.19
N THR A 6 0.99 -10.75 -12.53
CA THR A 6 1.89 -11.55 -11.69
C THR A 6 1.88 -10.94 -10.30
N GLN A 7 1.33 -11.67 -9.33
CA GLN A 7 1.34 -11.22 -7.95
C GLN A 7 2.81 -11.11 -7.51
N PRO A 8 3.23 -9.97 -6.94
CA PRO A 8 4.61 -9.82 -6.50
C PRO A 8 4.93 -10.88 -5.44
N ASP A 9 6.12 -11.46 -5.55
CA ASP A 9 6.62 -12.44 -4.57
C ASP A 9 6.70 -11.79 -3.19
N ALA A 10 5.93 -12.34 -2.24
CA ALA A 10 5.86 -11.82 -0.88
C ALA A 10 7.23 -11.82 -0.18
N GLN A 11 8.09 -12.80 -0.52
CA GLN A 11 9.44 -12.86 0.03
C GLN A 11 10.29 -11.69 -0.47
N ALA A 12 10.26 -11.42 -1.77
CA ALA A 12 10.98 -10.29 -2.36
C ALA A 12 10.53 -8.94 -1.81
N VAL A 13 9.24 -8.80 -1.49
CA VAL A 13 8.69 -7.58 -0.86
C VAL A 13 9.20 -7.41 0.58
N ALA A 14 9.26 -8.51 1.35
CA ALA A 14 9.80 -8.49 2.71
C ALA A 14 11.32 -8.20 2.72
N ASP A 15 12.08 -8.82 1.84
CA ASP A 15 13.53 -8.60 1.72
C ASP A 15 13.85 -7.16 1.33
N LYS A 16 13.06 -6.58 0.42
CA LYS A 16 13.19 -5.17 0.06
C LYS A 16 12.85 -4.24 1.23
N ALA A 17 11.77 -4.50 1.97
CA ALA A 17 11.41 -3.70 3.14
C ALA A 17 12.50 -3.75 4.22
N LEU A 18 13.13 -4.92 4.43
CA LEU A 18 14.27 -5.05 5.33
C LEU A 18 15.48 -4.24 4.85
N ALA A 19 15.78 -4.27 3.54
CA ALA A 19 16.88 -3.48 2.97
C ALA A 19 16.62 -1.98 3.11
N ASP A 20 15.39 -1.52 2.85
CA ASP A 20 14.98 -0.12 2.99
C ASP A 20 15.03 0.38 4.45
N CYS A 21 14.94 -0.53 5.41
CA CYS A 21 15.01 -0.25 6.85
C CYS A 21 16.37 -0.61 7.48
N GLU A 22 17.43 -0.72 6.67
CA GLU A 22 18.81 -1.02 7.15
C GLU A 22 18.91 -2.30 8.00
N GLY A 23 18.01 -3.27 7.77
CA GLY A 23 17.93 -4.53 8.51
C GLY A 23 17.13 -4.48 9.82
N SER A 24 16.56 -3.33 10.18
CA SER A 24 15.63 -3.20 11.32
C SER A 24 14.32 -3.92 11.02
N LYS A 25 14.08 -5.04 11.71
CA LYS A 25 12.87 -5.86 11.51
C LYS A 25 11.60 -5.15 11.93
N ASP A 26 11.64 -4.39 13.02
CA ASP A 26 10.48 -3.68 13.55
C ASP A 26 10.04 -2.55 12.60
N ASP A 27 11.00 -1.80 12.05
CA ASP A 27 10.71 -0.75 11.06
C ASP A 27 10.20 -1.33 9.74
N ALA A 28 10.76 -2.46 9.29
CA ALA A 28 10.28 -3.15 8.09
C ALA A 28 8.85 -3.67 8.26
N LEU A 29 8.50 -4.22 9.43
CA LEU A 29 7.13 -4.63 9.74
C LEU A 29 6.16 -3.45 9.76
N LEU A 30 6.57 -2.33 10.35
CA LEU A 30 5.79 -1.09 10.35
C LEU A 30 5.55 -0.57 8.92
N LEU A 31 6.60 -0.59 8.08
CA LEU A 31 6.53 -0.18 6.68
C LEU A 31 5.58 -1.09 5.88
N LEU A 32 5.72 -2.41 6.02
CA LEU A 32 4.84 -3.39 5.37
C LEU A 32 3.37 -3.22 5.80
N ALA A 33 3.12 -3.04 7.09
CA ALA A 33 1.78 -2.79 7.61
C ALA A 33 1.18 -1.50 7.00
N HIS A 34 1.98 -0.42 6.90
CA HIS A 34 1.55 0.83 6.29
C HIS A 34 1.16 0.65 4.81
N LEU A 35 1.99 -0.06 4.04
CA LEU A 35 1.73 -0.35 2.63
C LEU A 35 0.46 -1.17 2.44
N LEU A 36 0.26 -2.21 3.27
CA LEU A 36 -0.94 -3.05 3.25
C LEU A 36 -2.21 -2.25 3.56
N ILE A 37 -2.18 -1.40 4.59
CA ILE A 37 -3.33 -0.56 4.94
C ILE A 37 -3.68 0.37 3.78
N ASN A 38 -2.68 0.99 3.14
CA ASN A 38 -2.91 1.89 2.01
C ASN A 38 -3.45 1.14 0.78
N ALA A 39 -2.94 -0.05 0.48
CA ALA A 39 -3.45 -0.90 -0.59
C ALA A 39 -4.93 -1.27 -0.34
N CYS A 40 -5.27 -1.68 0.89
CA CYS A 40 -6.65 -1.97 1.28
C CYS A 40 -7.56 -0.75 1.14
N ARG A 41 -7.11 0.44 1.53
CA ARG A 41 -7.88 1.68 1.37
C ARG A 41 -8.08 2.06 -0.10
N GLY A 42 -7.10 1.81 -0.96
CA GLY A 42 -7.23 2.00 -2.41
C GLY A 42 -8.19 1.02 -3.08
N MET A 43 -8.27 -0.21 -2.58
CA MET A 43 -9.23 -1.23 -3.04
C MET A 43 -10.66 -0.96 -2.56
N CYS A 44 -10.83 -0.27 -1.43
CA CYS A 44 -12.11 0.31 -1.04
C CYS A 44 -12.46 1.51 -1.93
N SER A 45 -12.99 1.24 -3.11
CA SER A 45 -13.49 2.22 -4.10
C SER A 45 -14.52 3.23 -3.56
N GLY A 46 -15.04 3.03 -2.34
CA GLY A 46 -15.90 3.97 -1.62
C GLY A 46 -15.17 5.09 -0.85
N PHE A 47 -13.91 4.91 -0.45
CA PHE A 47 -13.22 5.90 0.42
C PHE A 47 -12.74 7.13 -0.37
N GLN A 48 -12.35 6.94 -1.63
CA GLN A 48 -11.86 8.02 -2.49
C GLN A 48 -13.00 8.96 -2.96
N ARG A 49 -14.25 8.51 -2.90
CA ARG A 49 -15.43 9.31 -3.30
C ARG A 49 -15.97 10.24 -2.22
N ILE A 50 -15.58 10.08 -0.96
CA ILE A 50 -16.13 10.87 0.16
C ILE A 50 -15.24 12.07 0.52
N GLY A 51 -13.96 12.08 0.11
CA GLY A 51 -13.02 13.18 0.40
C GLY A 51 -12.95 14.30 -0.65
N ALA A 52 -13.32 14.03 -1.92
CA ALA A 52 -13.22 15.02 -3.00
C ALA A 52 -14.40 16.00 -3.09
N ALA A 53 -15.47 15.78 -2.32
CA ALA A 53 -16.71 16.57 -2.39
C ALA A 53 -16.82 17.66 -1.30
N ARG A 54 -15.71 18.25 -0.85
CA ARG A 54 -15.73 19.40 0.06
C ARG A 54 -14.74 20.50 -0.32
N ARG A 55 -15.06 21.23 -1.39
CA ARG A 55 -14.95 22.70 -1.40
C ARG A 55 -16.10 23.28 -2.25
N PRO A 56 -17.14 23.85 -1.64
CA PRO A 56 -17.84 24.95 -2.30
C PRO A 56 -16.89 26.15 -2.25
N ALA A 57 -16.28 26.47 -3.39
CA ALA A 57 -15.71 27.80 -3.58
C ALA A 57 -16.86 28.70 -4.09
N SER A 58 -16.97 29.83 -3.40
CA SER A 58 -17.96 30.89 -3.55
C SER A 58 -18.09 31.46 -4.96
#